data_AF-A0A2M7CQX9-F1
#
_entry.id   AF-A0A2M7CQX9-F1
#
_cell.length_a   1.000
_cell.length_b   1.000
_cell.length_c   1.000
_cell.angle_alpha   90.00
_cell.angle_beta   90.00
_cell.angle_gamma   90.00
#
_symmetry.space_group_name_H-M   'P 1'
#
loop_
_entity.id
_entity.type
_entity.pdbx_description
1 polymer ?
#
loop_
_entity_poly.entity_id
_entity_poly.type
_entity_poly.pdbx_seq_one_letter_code
_entity_poly.pdbx_strand_id
1 'polypeptide(L)' 'MTQAAFTNALGGLFEHSPWIAEQTWLRRPFVSITGLLEALNATLDQAPAEARLKLILAHPELTGRAAQ' A
#
# COMPACT_ATOMS: atom_id res chain seq x y z
N MET A 1 5.80 -3.91 18.70
CA MET A 1 6.13 -3.20 17.45
C MET A 1 5.37 -1.87 17.44
N THR A 2 5.95 -0.79 16.93
CA THR A 2 5.30 0.54 16.78
C THR A 2 4.80 0.74 15.34
N GLN A 3 3.90 1.71 15.12
CA GLN A 3 3.39 2.03 13.79
C GLN A 3 4.49 2.33 12.78
N ALA A 4 5.42 3.21 13.16
CA ALA A 4 6.59 3.53 12.37
C ALA A 4 7.43 2.29 12.01
N ALA A 5 7.65 1.35 12.95
CA ALA A 5 8.43 0.15 12.67
C ALA A 5 7.76 -0.79 11.66
N PHE A 6 6.44 -0.91 11.69
CA PHE A 6 5.69 -1.71 10.71
C PHE A 6 5.62 -1.04 9.35
N THR A 7 5.36 0.26 9.32
CA THR A 7 5.40 1.04 8.07
C THR A 7 6.78 0.98 7.44
N ASN A 8 7.87 1.06 8.21
CA ASN A 8 9.21 0.93 7.67
C ASN A 8 9.49 -0.50 7.14
N ALA A 9 9.01 -1.53 7.83
CA ALA A 9 9.19 -2.92 7.42
C ALA A 9 8.40 -3.29 6.14
N LEU A 10 7.22 -2.70 5.93
CA LEU A 10 6.32 -3.04 4.82
C LEU A 10 6.18 -1.94 3.76
N GLY A 11 6.70 -0.75 4.02
CA GLY A 11 6.56 0.41 3.13
C GLY A 11 7.25 0.22 1.78
N GLY A 12 8.25 -0.67 1.70
CA GLY A 12 8.88 -1.07 0.45
C GLY A 12 8.05 -2.04 -0.41
N LEU A 13 6.94 -2.60 0.09
CA LEU A 13 6.04 -3.45 -0.71
C LEU A 13 5.27 -2.65 -1.75
N PHE A 14 5.03 -1.38 -1.48
CA PHE A 14 4.37 -0.45 -2.39
C PHE A 14 5.29 0.73 -2.61
N GLU A 15 6.04 0.70 -3.71
CA GLU A 15 7.04 1.71 -4.03
C GLU A 15 6.42 3.12 -4.00
N HIS A 16 7.13 4.04 -3.33
CA HIS A 16 6.69 5.42 -3.08
C HIS A 16 5.29 5.56 -2.43
N SER A 17 4.76 4.49 -1.81
CA SER A 17 3.41 4.45 -1.22
C SER A 17 3.36 3.82 0.18
N PRO A 18 4.12 4.35 1.16
CA PRO A 18 4.12 3.85 2.54
C PRO A 18 2.76 3.99 3.24
N TRP A 19 1.89 4.88 2.73
CA TRP A 19 0.55 5.13 3.25
C TRP A 19 -0.32 3.86 3.29
N ILE A 20 -0.08 2.88 2.41
CA ILE A 20 -0.81 1.60 2.41
C ILE A 20 -0.50 0.85 3.71
N ALA A 21 0.78 0.71 4.05
CA ALA A 21 1.19 0.08 5.31
C ALA A 21 0.71 0.88 6.54
N GLU A 22 0.73 2.22 6.47
CA GLU A 22 0.24 3.07 7.56
C GLU A 22 -1.25 2.88 7.84
N GLN A 23 -2.07 2.76 6.79
CA GLN A 23 -3.52 2.54 6.93
C GLN A 23 -3.83 1.10 7.32
N THR A 24 -3.13 0.12 6.73
CA THR A 24 -3.30 -1.29 7.08
C THR A 24 -2.93 -1.55 8.54
N TRP A 25 -2.04 -0.77 9.16
CA TRP A 25 -1.69 -0.88 10.58
C TRP A 25 -2.91 -1.00 11.51
N LEU A 26 -3.97 -0.23 11.21
CA LEU A 26 -5.20 -0.14 12.01
C LEU A 26 -6.06 -1.41 11.93
N ARG A 27 -5.82 -2.29 10.95
CA ARG A 27 -6.60 -3.53 10.71
C ARG A 27 -6.10 -4.75 11.48
N ARG A 28 -5.17 -4.53 12.41
CA ARG A 28 -4.65 -5.57 13.30
C ARG A 28 -5.71 -6.13 14.26
N PRO A 29 -5.47 -7.33 14.83
CA PRO A 29 -4.31 -8.21 14.63
C PRO A 29 -4.37 -8.99 13.30
N PHE A 30 -3.21 -9.40 12.77
CA PHE A 30 -3.13 -10.30 11.61
C PHE A 30 -2.79 -11.72 12.09
N VAL A 31 -3.58 -12.69 11.64
CA VAL A 31 -3.47 -14.09 12.09
C VAL A 31 -2.41 -14.86 11.29
N SER A 32 -2.09 -14.41 10.07
CA SER A 32 -1.11 -15.05 9.19
C SER A 32 -0.53 -14.05 8.19
N ILE A 33 0.51 -14.46 7.45
CA ILE A 33 1.07 -13.67 6.33
C ILE A 33 0.00 -13.46 5.25
N THR A 34 -0.80 -14.48 4.94
CA THR A 34 -1.93 -14.35 4.00
C THR A 34 -2.93 -13.31 4.48
N GLY A 35 -3.31 -13.32 5.77
CA GLY A 35 -4.21 -12.31 6.33
C GLY A 35 -3.64 -10.89 6.31
N LEU A 36 -2.31 -10.74 6.43
CA LEU A 36 -1.64 -9.45 6.23
C LEU A 36 -1.73 -9.00 4.77
N LEU A 37 -1.45 -9.88 3.80
CA LEU A 37 -1.53 -9.56 2.37
C LEU A 37 -2.96 -9.19 1.96
N GLU A 38 -3.97 -9.93 2.43
CA GLU A 38 -5.38 -9.62 2.21
C GLU A 38 -5.75 -8.25 2.79
N ALA A 39 -5.24 -7.92 3.99
CA ALA A 39 -5.49 -6.62 4.60
C ALA A 39 -4.82 -5.46 3.84
N LEU A 40 -3.62 -5.66 3.29
CA LEU A 40 -2.93 -4.70 2.43
C LEU A 40 -3.72 -4.45 1.14
N ASN A 41 -4.16 -5.53 0.46
CA ASN A 41 -4.97 -5.44 -0.76
C ASN A 41 -6.31 -4.74 -0.49
N ALA A 42 -7.01 -5.11 0.58
CA ALA A 42 -8.26 -4.46 0.94
C ALA A 42 -8.08 -2.98 1.31
N THR A 43 -6.93 -2.58 1.84
CA THR A 43 -6.61 -1.17 2.10
C THR A 43 -6.46 -0.40 0.78
N LEU A 44 -5.78 -1.00 -0.21
CA LEU A 44 -5.67 -0.43 -1.55
C LEU A 44 -7.03 -0.34 -2.26
N ASP A 45 -7.86 -1.37 -2.16
CA ASP A 45 -9.19 -1.41 -2.80
C ASP A 45 -10.17 -0.40 -2.20
N GLN A 46 -10.08 -0.16 -0.89
CA GLN A 46 -10.91 0.80 -0.17
C GLN A 46 -10.37 2.25 -0.25
N ALA A 47 -9.16 2.44 -0.78
CA ALA A 47 -8.57 3.76 -0.90
C ALA A 47 -9.34 4.63 -1.91
N PRO A 48 -9.47 5.95 -1.65
CA PRO A 48 -10.04 6.87 -2.61
C PRO A 48 -9.32 6.80 -3.97
N ALA A 49 -10.06 7.07 -5.05
CA ALA A 49 -9.51 7.04 -6.41
C ALA A 49 -8.24 7.91 -6.56
N GLU A 50 -8.18 9.04 -5.87
CA GLU A 50 -7.01 9.93 -5.85
C GLU A 50 -5.76 9.27 -5.25
N ALA A 51 -5.91 8.48 -4.18
CA ALA A 51 -4.80 7.77 -3.55
C ALA A 51 -4.30 6.63 -4.46
N ARG A 52 -5.23 5.91 -5.09
CA ARG A 52 -4.90 4.88 -6.10
C ARG A 52 -4.23 5.48 -7.33
N LEU A 53 -4.67 6.66 -7.77
CA LEU A 53 -4.04 7.38 -8.87
C LEU A 53 -2.63 7.84 -8.50
N LYS A 54 -2.41 8.37 -7.29
CA LYS A 54 -1.07 8.70 -6.79
C LYS A 54 -0.13 7.50 -6.78
N LEU A 55 -0.62 6.31 -6.40
CA LEU A 55 0.15 5.07 -6.51
C LEU A 55 0.57 4.79 -7.95
N ILE A 56 -0.35 4.88 -8.92
CA ILE A 56 -0.04 4.65 -10.35
C ILE A 56 0.96 5.69 -10.87
N LEU A 57 0.76 6.97 -10.54
CA LEU A 57 1.62 8.07 -10.98
C LEU A 57 3.00 8.06 -10.32
N ALA A 58 3.15 7.40 -9.17
CA ALA A 58 4.44 7.22 -8.52
C ALA A 58 5.38 6.25 -9.27
N HIS A 59 4.87 5.59 -10.32
CA HIS A 59 5.57 4.69 -11.21
C HIS A 59 5.67 5.32 -12.62
N PRO A 60 6.65 6.21 -12.87
CA PRO A 60 6.80 6.88 -14.16
C PRO A 60 6.92 5.89 -15.34
N GLU A 61 7.48 4.70 -15.10
CA GLU A 61 7.55 3.58 -16.03
C GLU A 61 6.20 2.97 -16.41
N LEU A 62 5.17 3.05 -15.55
CA LEU A 62 3.80 2.63 -15.86
C LEU A 62 3.04 3.70 -16.65
N THR A 63 3.30 4.98 -16.37
CA THR A 63 2.67 6.09 -17.11
C THR A 63 3.14 6.22 -18.56
N GLY A 64 4.32 5.69 -18.92
CA GLY A 64 4.83 5.71 -20.29
C GLY A 64 4.12 4.77 -21.27
N ARG A 65 3.44 3.71 -20.79
CA ARG A 65 2.73 2.74 -21.65
C ARG A 65 1.24 3.02 -21.86
N ALA A 66 0.64 3.91 -21.08
CA ALA A 66 -0.77 4.28 -21.25
C ALA A 66 -0.99 5.48 -22.19
N ALA A 67 0.10 6.06 -22.71
CA ALA A 67 0.08 7.29 -23.52
C ALA A 67 0.65 7.12 -24.95
N GLN A 68 0.80 5.89 -25.44
CA GLN A 68 1.20 5.61 -26.84
C GLN A 68 0.16 4.75 -27.56
#